data_AF-A0A526YE32-F1
#
_entry.id   AF-A0A526YE32-F1
#
_cell.length_a   1.000
_cell.length_b   1.000
_cell.length_c   1.000
_cell.angle_alpha   90.00
_cell.angle_beta   90.00
_cell.angle_gamma   90.00
#
_symmetry.space_group_name_H-M   'P 1'
#
loop_
_entity.id
_entity.type
_entity.pdbx_description
1 polymer ?
#
loop_
_entity_poly.entity_id
_entity_poly.type
_entity_poly.pdbx_seq_one_letter_code
_entity_poly.pdbx_strand_id
1 'polypeptide(L)' 'GWLGVEIQPVTSEIAESLGLKSDKGALVSSAQDDGPGKEAGLSAGDVITQVDGKDVASPKELARLIGAYPPGKPVDV' A
#
# COMPACT_ATOMS: atom_id res chain seq x y z
N GLY A 1 8.47 -10.87 -0.07
CA GLY A 1 8.99 -9.80 -0.93
C GLY A 1 9.07 -8.51 -0.13
N TRP A 2 9.52 -7.42 -0.74
CA TRP A 2 9.58 -6.10 -0.09
C TRP A 2 9.09 -5.04 -1.08
N LEU A 3 8.27 -4.09 -0.62
CA LEU A 3 7.67 -3.04 -1.47
C LEU A 3 8.44 -1.71 -1.40
N GLY A 4 9.30 -1.49 -0.40
CA GLY A 4 10.07 -0.24 -0.30
C GLY A 4 9.22 1.01 -0.04
N VAL A 5 8.09 0.87 0.65
CA VAL A 5 7.22 1.99 1.03
C VAL A 5 6.97 1.99 2.53
N GLU A 6 6.82 3.17 3.11
CA GLU A 6 6.26 3.34 4.44
C GLU A 6 4.74 3.44 4.33
N ILE A 7 4.06 2.63 5.13
CA ILE A 7 2.60 2.56 5.14
C ILE A 7 2.04 2.90 6.50
N GLN A 8 0.91 3.59 6.49
CA GLN A 8 0.15 3.98 7.67
C GLN A 8 -1.32 3.55 7.54
N PRO A 9 -2.00 3.31 8.66
CA PRO A 9 -3.41 2.99 8.65
C PRO A 9 -4.23 4.15 8.10
N VAL A 10 -5.23 3.84 7.27
CA VAL A 10 -6.24 4.80 6.88
C VAL A 10 -7.21 4.91 8.04
N THR A 11 -7.21 6.05 8.73
CA THR A 11 -8.24 6.36 9.74
C THR A 11 -9.45 6.98 9.05
N SER A 12 -10.59 7.03 9.74
CA SER A 12 -11.79 7.71 9.22
C SER A 12 -11.50 9.16 8.87
N GLU A 13 -10.73 9.88 9.70
CA GLU A 13 -10.32 11.27 9.45
C GLU A 13 -9.47 11.41 8.17
N ILE A 14 -8.54 10.48 7.94
CA ILE A 14 -7.73 10.44 6.73
C ILE A 14 -8.60 10.13 5.51
N ALA A 15 -9.48 9.13 5.62
CA ALA A 15 -10.40 8.74 4.57
C ALA A 15 -11.31 9.90 4.15
N GLU A 16 -11.89 10.61 5.11
CA GLU A 16 -12.71 11.80 4.86
C GLU A 16 -11.89 12.92 4.20
N SER A 17 -10.67 13.17 4.69
CA SER A 17 -9.77 14.19 4.12
C SER A 17 -9.35 13.88 2.68
N LEU A 18 -9.24 12.60 2.33
CA LEU A 18 -8.88 12.12 1.00
C LEU A 18 -10.10 11.84 0.10
N GLY A 19 -11.34 12.00 0.61
CA GLY A 19 -12.57 11.70 -0.12
C GLY A 19 -12.80 10.21 -0.38
N LEU A 20 -12.18 9.33 0.40
CA LEU A 20 -12.37 7.88 0.32
C LEU A 20 -13.72 7.46 0.90
N LYS A 21 -14.31 6.42 0.30
CA LYS A 21 -15.57 5.83 0.78
C LYS A 21 -15.40 4.88 1.97
N SER A 22 -14.16 4.50 2.28
CA SER A 22 -13.84 3.55 3.36
C SER A 22 -12.50 3.91 3.99
N ASP A 23 -12.39 3.61 5.27
CA ASP A 23 -11.18 3.60 6.10
C ASP A 23 -10.35 2.30 5.95
N LYS A 24 -10.56 1.56 4.87
CA LYS A 24 -9.84 0.32 4.58
C LYS A 24 -8.69 0.59 3.64
N GLY A 25 -7.58 -0.09 3.88
CA GLY A 25 -6.40 -0.03 3.04
C GLY A 25 -5.14 0.31 3.81
N ALA A 26 -4.13 0.68 3.04
CA ALA A 26 -2.85 1.15 3.54
C ALA A 26 -2.49 2.45 2.82
N LEU A 27 -2.38 3.54 3.59
CA LEU A 27 -1.91 4.82 3.07
C LEU A 27 -0.39 4.77 2.93
N VAL A 28 0.12 5.08 1.74
CA VAL A 28 1.54 5.27 1.49
C VAL A 28 1.94 6.62 2.07
N SER A 29 2.80 6.61 3.08
CA SER A 29 3.35 7.81 3.71
C SER A 29 4.61 8.30 3.02
N SER A 30 5.42 7.35 2.54
CA SER A 30 6.63 7.62 1.78
C SER A 30 6.97 6.39 0.92
N ALA A 31 7.69 6.63 -0.17
CA ALA A 31 8.28 5.56 -0.98
C ALA A 31 9.79 5.79 -1.02
N GLN A 32 10.58 4.75 -0.80
CA GLN A 32 12.04 4.82 -0.89
C GLN A 32 12.45 5.02 -2.34
N ASP A 33 13.40 5.93 -2.59
CA ASP A 33 13.79 6.34 -3.95
C ASP A 33 14.27 5.15 -4.81
N ASP A 34 15.01 4.21 -4.21
CA ASP A 34 15.49 2.98 -4.87
C ASP A 34 14.61 1.75 -4.57
N GLY A 35 13.38 1.99 -4.11
CA GLY A 35 12.43 0.95 -3.71
C GLY A 35 11.54 0.49 -4.87
N PRO A 36 11.16 -0.80 -4.93
CA PRO A 36 10.30 -1.33 -6.00
C PRO A 36 8.92 -0.65 -6.06
N GLY A 37 8.41 -0.14 -4.94
CA GLY A 37 7.18 0.64 -4.91
C GLY A 37 7.31 1.98 -5.62
N LYS A 38 8.46 2.66 -5.50
CA LYS A 38 8.73 3.92 -6.23
C LYS A 38 8.90 3.66 -7.72
N GLU A 39 9.59 2.58 -8.09
CA GLU A 39 9.69 2.12 -9.49
C GLU A 39 8.32 1.77 -10.09
N ALA A 40 7.40 1.24 -9.27
CA ALA A 40 6.01 0.99 -9.65
C ALA A 40 5.14 2.26 -9.71
N GLY A 41 5.68 3.43 -9.35
CA GLY A 41 4.97 4.71 -9.36
C GLY A 41 4.27 5.09 -8.05
N LEU A 42 4.37 4.27 -7.00
CA LEU A 42 3.79 4.59 -5.70
C LEU A 42 4.44 5.84 -5.10
N SER A 43 3.60 6.69 -4.54
CA SER A 43 3.99 7.96 -3.93
C SER A 43 3.24 8.23 -2.63
N ALA A 44 3.78 9.14 -1.82
CA ALA A 44 3.11 9.59 -0.62
C ALA A 44 1.72 10.16 -0.95
N GLY A 45 0.69 9.68 -0.25
CA GLY A 45 -0.70 10.03 -0.50
C GLY A 45 -1.50 8.94 -1.22
N ASP A 46 -0.84 7.94 -1.82
CA ASP A 46 -1.52 6.81 -2.45
C ASP A 46 -2.16 5.88 -1.41
N VAL A 47 -3.30 5.31 -1.74
CA VAL A 47 -4.03 4.42 -0.82
C VAL A 47 -4.22 3.07 -1.49
N ILE A 48 -3.53 2.08 -0.96
CA ILE A 48 -3.57 0.72 -1.47
C ILE A 48 -4.75 0.00 -0.82
N THR A 49 -5.76 -0.29 -1.64
CA THR A 49 -6.99 -0.97 -1.21
C THR A 49 -7.05 -2.43 -1.67
N GLN A 50 -6.23 -2.80 -2.66
CA GLN A 50 -6.17 -4.13 -3.22
C GLN A 50 -4.75 -4.46 -3.70
N VAL A 51 -4.39 -5.74 -3.68
CA VAL A 51 -3.10 -6.24 -4.20
C VAL A 51 -3.33 -7.59 -4.88
N ASP A 52 -3.02 -7.72 -6.16
CA ASP A 52 -3.20 -8.95 -6.95
C ASP A 52 -4.64 -9.50 -6.82
N GLY A 53 -5.64 -8.60 -6.85
CA GLY A 53 -7.06 -8.93 -6.67
C GLY A 53 -7.48 -9.27 -5.23
N LYS A 54 -6.60 -9.13 -4.23
CA LYS A 54 -6.90 -9.38 -2.81
C LYS A 54 -7.11 -8.07 -2.07
N ASP A 55 -8.24 -7.94 -1.40
CA ASP A 55 -8.55 -6.75 -0.62
C ASP A 55 -7.58 -6.55 0.55
N VAL A 56 -7.12 -5.32 0.69
CA VAL A 56 -6.26 -4.88 1.78
C VAL A 56 -7.13 -4.15 2.79
N ALA A 57 -7.40 -4.79 3.93
CA ALA A 57 -8.16 -4.14 5.00
C ALA A 57 -7.28 -3.27 5.91
N SER A 58 -5.97 -3.52 5.96
CA SER A 58 -5.05 -2.81 6.86
C SER A 58 -3.61 -2.80 6.32
N PRO A 59 -2.74 -1.90 6.82
CA PRO A 59 -1.31 -1.89 6.49
C PRO A 59 -0.62 -3.21 6.84
N LYS A 60 -1.07 -3.87 7.91
CA LYS A 60 -0.53 -5.17 8.33
C LYS A 60 -0.89 -6.27 7.33
N GLU A 61 -2.09 -6.21 6.76
CA GLU A 61 -2.53 -7.10 5.68
C GLU A 61 -1.65 -6.91 4.44
N LEU A 62 -1.42 -5.66 4.04
CA LEU A 62 -0.53 -5.32 2.92
C LEU A 62 0.87 -5.90 3.12
N ALA A 63 1.49 -5.62 4.26
CA ALA A 63 2.83 -6.10 4.59
C ALA A 63 2.90 -7.63 4.56
N ARG A 64 1.84 -8.31 5.01
CA ARG A 64 1.73 -9.78 4.96
C ARG A 64 1.62 -10.29 3.52
N LEU A 65 0.79 -9.66 2.69
CA LEU A 65 0.60 -10.04 1.28
C LEU A 65 1.91 -9.88 0.49
N ILE A 66 2.55 -8.73 0.59
CA ILE A 66 3.85 -8.48 -0.05
C ILE A 66 4.93 -9.40 0.50
N GLY A 67 4.94 -9.63 1.81
CA GLY A 67 5.86 -10.56 2.47
C GLY A 67 5.76 -11.97 1.91
N ALA A 68 4.53 -12.43 1.59
CA ALA A 68 4.26 -13.75 1.04
C ALA A 68 4.66 -13.92 -0.43
N TYR A 69 4.80 -12.84 -1.21
CA TYR A 69 5.25 -12.93 -2.60
C TYR A 69 6.78 -13.15 -2.69
N PRO A 70 7.27 -13.98 -3.61
CA PRO A 70 8.71 -14.08 -3.84
C PRO A 70 9.26 -12.73 -4.32
N PRO A 71 10.51 -12.39 -3.96
CA PRO A 71 11.16 -11.18 -4.47
C PRO A 71 11.21 -11.22 -6.00
N GLY A 72 10.98 -10.06 -6.65
CA GLY A 72 11.01 -9.93 -8.10
C GLY A 72 9.76 -10.41 -8.85
N LYS A 73 8.72 -10.91 -8.16
CA LYS A 73 7.41 -11.11 -8.81
C LYS A 73 6.73 -9.75 -8.99
N PRO A 74 6.29 -9.38 -10.21
CA PRO A 74 5.44 -8.22 -10.39
C PRO A 74 4.10 -8.47 -9.70
N VAL A 75 3.61 -7.47 -8.97
CA VAL A 75 2.36 -7.52 -8.23
C VAL A 75 1.56 -6.28 -8.61
N ASP A 76 0.31 -6.48 -9.00
CA ASP A 76 -0.63 -5.41 -9.33
C ASP A 76 -1.17 -4.80 -8.03
N VAL A 77 -1.16 -3.47 -7.91
CA VAL A 77 -1.53 -2.70 -6.70
C VAL A 77 -2.41 -1.51 -7.04
#